data_AF-A0AAW0KDK7-F1
#
_entry.id   AF-A0AAW0KDK7-F1
#
_cell.length_a   1.000
_cell.length_b   1.000
_cell.length_c   1.000
_cell.angle_alpha   90.00
_cell.angle_beta   90.00
_cell.angle_gamma   90.00
#
_symmetry.space_group_name_H-M   'P 1'
#
loop_
_entity.id
_entity.type
_entity.pdbx_description
1 polymer ?
#
loop_
_entity_poly.entity_id
_entity_poly.type
_entity_poly.pdbx_seq_one_letter_code
_entity_poly.pdbx_strand_id
1 'polypeptide(L)'
;MGRQNEFNPSVTSDQSKNREWHFNAPSHIQRMIKASPLSKELRGRSTMFHLCPFERMMKFRLSEGTTKASKVPKIGKVVQLYMKNVIYIERVQREG
;
A
#
# COMPACT_ATOMS: atom_id res chain seq x y z
N MET A 1 7.86 14.92 27.31
CA MET A 1 6.39 15.08 27.22
C MET A 1 5.98 14.83 25.78
N GLY A 2 5.14 13.82 25.52
CA GLY A 2 4.69 13.51 24.17
C GLY A 2 3.80 14.63 23.62
N ARG A 3 4.03 15.06 22.37
CA ARG A 3 3.13 15.99 21.66
C ARG A 3 1.76 15.33 21.59
N GLN A 4 0.74 15.80 22.30
CA GLN A 4 -0.63 15.30 22.12
C GLN A 4 -1.13 15.71 20.72
N ASN A 5 -1.99 14.90 20.11
CA ASN A 5 -2.65 15.27 18.85
C ASN A 5 -3.60 16.46 19.12
N GLU A 6 -3.38 17.57 18.43
CA GLU A 6 -4.10 18.85 18.63
C GLU A 6 -5.60 18.82 18.25
N PHE A 7 -6.11 17.74 17.64
CA PHE A 7 -7.48 17.68 17.10
C PHE A 7 -8.39 16.60 17.69
N ASN A 8 -7.86 15.54 18.32
CA ASN A 8 -8.69 14.49 18.93
C ASN A 8 -7.96 13.79 20.09
N PRO A 9 -8.48 13.85 21.34
CA PRO A 9 -7.86 13.21 22.50
C PRO A 9 -7.91 11.68 22.45
N SER A 10 -8.76 11.08 21.61
CA SER A 10 -8.89 9.62 21.47
C SER A 10 -7.83 9.00 20.56
N VAL A 11 -7.00 9.82 19.88
CA VAL A 11 -6.01 9.35 18.90
C VAL A 11 -4.61 9.60 19.42
N THR A 12 -3.79 8.55 19.48
CA THR A 12 -2.41 8.65 19.94
C THR A 12 -1.48 9.21 18.86
N SER A 13 -0.61 10.14 19.26
CA SER A 13 0.49 10.68 18.47
C SER A 13 1.83 9.97 18.72
N ASP A 14 1.88 9.11 19.75
CA ASP A 14 3.06 8.32 20.10
C ASP A 14 3.47 7.39 18.95
N GLN A 15 4.69 7.56 18.44
CA GLN A 15 5.21 6.79 17.31
C GLN A 15 5.25 5.29 17.59
N SER A 16 5.61 4.89 18.82
CA SER A 16 5.70 3.48 19.21
C SER A 16 4.34 2.80 19.15
N LYS A 17 3.29 3.44 19.68
CA LYS A 17 1.91 2.93 19.65
C LYS A 17 1.41 2.82 18.20
N ASN A 18 1.68 3.83 17.38
CA ASN A 18 1.24 3.82 15.98
C ASN A 18 1.95 2.73 15.16
N ARG A 19 3.23 2.46 15.41
CA ARG A 19 3.95 1.33 14.78
C ARG A 19 3.37 -0.02 15.21
N GLU A 20 3.13 -0.20 16.50
CA GLU A 20 2.53 -1.42 17.03
C GLU A 20 1.17 -1.71 16.39
N TRP A 21 0.27 -0.72 16.36
CA TRP A 21 -1.03 -0.82 15.72
C TRP A 21 -0.93 -1.13 14.22
N HIS A 22 0.03 -0.54 13.51
CA HIS A 22 0.21 -0.76 12.08
C HIS A 22 0.60 -2.21 11.74
N PHE A 23 1.51 -2.81 12.51
CA PHE A 23 2.00 -4.17 12.26
C PHE A 23 1.10 -5.26 12.86
N ASN A 24 0.43 -4.98 13.98
CA ASN A 24 -0.44 -5.94 14.67
C ASN A 24 -1.91 -5.87 14.24
N ALA A 25 -2.27 -4.98 13.30
CA ALA A 25 -3.64 -4.85 12.82
C ALA A 25 -4.21 -6.17 12.22
N PRO A 26 -5.51 -6.44 12.39
CA PRO A 26 -6.22 -7.49 11.67
C PRO A 26 -6.11 -7.39 10.14
N SER A 27 -6.29 -8.52 9.45
CA SER A 27 -6.10 -8.63 7.99
C SER A 27 -6.93 -7.64 7.16
N HIS A 28 -8.19 -7.38 7.54
CA HIS A 28 -9.05 -6.44 6.80
C HIS A 28 -8.54 -5.00 6.91
N ILE A 29 -7.98 -4.61 8.06
CA ILE A 29 -7.38 -3.29 8.29
C ILE A 29 -6.03 -3.19 7.57
N GLN A 30 -5.18 -4.21 7.67
CA GLN A 30 -3.91 -4.26 6.93
C GLN A 30 -4.12 -4.13 5.42
N ARG A 31 -5.23 -4.68 4.90
CA ARG A 31 -5.60 -4.56 3.49
C ARG A 31 -5.95 -3.12 3.10
N MET A 32 -6.65 -2.38 3.95
CA MET A 32 -6.94 -0.96 3.73
C MET A 32 -5.68 -0.11 3.82
N ILE A 33 -4.84 -0.36 4.82
CA ILE A 33 -3.56 0.33 5.01
C ILE A 33 -2.65 0.15 3.79
N LYS A 34 -2.65 -1.06 3.21
CA LYS A 34 -1.86 -1.40 2.03
C LYS A 34 -2.57 -1.03 0.73
N ALA A 35 -3.67 -0.28 0.70
CA ALA A 35 -4.34 0.06 -0.56
C ALA A 35 -3.45 0.88 -1.51
N SER A 36 -3.64 0.73 -2.82
CA SER A 36 -2.90 1.46 -3.86
C SER A 36 -3.75 2.56 -4.50
N PRO A 37 -3.14 3.67 -4.94
CA PRO A 37 -3.85 4.66 -5.74
C PRO A 37 -4.32 4.09 -7.08
N LEU A 38 -5.49 4.55 -7.52
CA LEU A 38 -6.03 4.26 -8.85
C LEU A 38 -5.35 5.09 -9.94
N SER A 39 -5.37 4.59 -11.18
CA SER A 39 -4.90 5.32 -12.35
C SER A 39 -5.78 6.54 -12.65
N LYS A 40 -5.26 7.53 -13.39
CA LYS A 40 -6.04 8.73 -13.78
C LYS A 40 -7.33 8.37 -14.51
N GLU A 41 -7.28 7.39 -15.41
CA GLU A 41 -8.44 6.91 -16.18
C GLU A 41 -9.51 6.26 -15.28
N LEU A 42 -9.09 5.47 -14.28
CA LEU A 42 -10.01 4.81 -13.36
C LEU A 42 -10.63 5.80 -12.37
N ARG A 43 -9.86 6.80 -11.91
CA ARG A 43 -10.35 7.85 -11.01
C ARG A 43 -11.46 8.70 -11.61
N GLY A 44 -11.48 8.91 -12.93
CA GLY A 44 -12.56 9.63 -13.60
C GLY A 44 -13.89 8.85 -13.61
N ARG A 45 -13.84 7.52 -13.47
CA ARG A 45 -15.01 6.64 -13.51
C ARG A 45 -15.53 6.31 -12.11
N SER A 46 -14.65 6.26 -11.12
CA SER A 46 -15.00 5.96 -9.73
C SER A 46 -15.29 7.25 -8.96
N THR A 47 -16.52 7.44 -8.50
CA THR A 47 -16.95 8.65 -7.76
C THR A 47 -16.47 8.71 -6.31
N MET A 48 -16.12 7.57 -5.69
CA MET A 48 -16.03 7.48 -4.22
C MET A 48 -14.64 7.17 -3.63
N PHE A 49 -13.73 6.50 -4.34
CA PHE A 49 -12.44 6.10 -3.73
C PHE A 49 -11.25 6.37 -4.64
N HIS A 50 -10.29 7.15 -4.14
CA HIS A 50 -8.99 7.35 -4.80
C HIS A 50 -8.03 6.17 -4.61
N LEU A 51 -8.31 5.30 -3.64
CA LEU A 51 -7.53 4.14 -3.25
C LEU A 51 -8.34 2.87 -3.47
N CYS A 52 -7.66 1.81 -3.90
CA CYS A 52 -8.26 0.49 -4.04
C CYS A 52 -7.44 -0.53 -3.24
N PRO A 53 -8.08 -1.30 -2.33
CA PRO A 53 -7.47 -2.45 -1.70
C PRO A 53 -6.88 -3.40 -2.74
N PHE A 54 -5.68 -3.95 -2.47
CA PHE A 54 -5.10 -4.93 -3.38
C PHE A 54 -5.90 -6.24 -3.40
N GLU A 55 -6.17 -6.73 -4.61
CA GLU A 55 -6.78 -8.03 -4.86
C GLU A 55 -5.89 -8.88 -5.79
N ARG A 56 -6.05 -10.20 -5.70
CA ARG A 56 -5.37 -11.13 -6.62
C ARG A 56 -5.76 -10.80 -8.06
N MET A 57 -4.82 -10.97 -8.98
CA MET A 57 -4.99 -10.74 -10.43
C MET A 57 -5.19 -9.27 -10.86
N MET A 58 -5.26 -8.31 -9.94
CA MET A 58 -5.25 -6.89 -10.29
C MET A 58 -3.92 -6.50 -10.98
N LYS A 59 -4.03 -5.61 -11.97
CA LYS A 59 -2.88 -5.07 -12.71
C LYS A 59 -2.42 -3.77 -12.09
N PHE A 60 -1.12 -3.66 -11.85
CA PHE A 60 -0.50 -2.44 -11.33
C PHE A 60 0.66 -2.00 -12.18
N ARG A 61 0.92 -0.70 -12.13
CA ARG A 61 2.12 -0.07 -12.66
C ARG A 61 2.96 0.38 -11.47
N LEU A 62 4.23 0.00 -11.46
CA LEU A 62 5.18 0.50 -10.45
C LEU A 62 5.55 1.95 -10.77
N SER A 63 5.46 2.83 -9.77
CA SER A 63 5.71 4.26 -9.95
C SER A 63 7.11 4.71 -9.52
N GLU A 64 7.77 4.02 -8.56
CA GLU A 64 9.06 4.46 -8.02
C GLU A 64 9.95 3.27 -7.59
N GLY A 65 11.27 3.40 -7.77
CA GLY A 65 12.27 2.48 -7.20
C GLY A 65 12.64 1.24 -8.03
N THR A 66 12.36 1.17 -9.34
CA THR A 66 13.02 0.18 -10.19
C THR A 66 14.52 0.41 -10.13
N THR A 67 15.27 -0.66 -9.83
CA THR A 67 16.73 -0.72 -10.00
C THR A 67 17.13 0.02 -11.26
N LYS A 68 18.17 0.86 -11.16
CA LYS A 68 18.66 1.81 -12.18
C LYS A 68 18.74 1.25 -13.62
N ALA A 69 18.73 -0.07 -13.78
CA ALA A 69 18.75 -0.81 -15.04
C ALA A 69 17.45 -0.77 -15.87
N SER A 70 16.29 -0.37 -15.34
CA SER A 70 15.06 -0.34 -16.16
C SER A 70 14.17 0.88 -15.88
N LYS A 71 14.36 1.92 -16.70
CA LYS A 71 13.56 3.15 -16.76
C LYS A 71 12.14 2.92 -17.34
N VAL A 72 11.78 1.69 -17.70
CA VAL A 72 10.44 1.38 -18.22
C VAL A 72 9.52 1.02 -17.05
N PRO A 73 8.36 1.69 -16.88
CA PRO A 73 7.38 1.32 -15.88
C PRO A 73 6.85 -0.08 -16.19
N LYS A 74 7.28 -1.07 -15.39
CA LYS A 74 6.80 -2.44 -15.53
C LYS A 74 5.35 -2.54 -15.07
N ILE A 75 4.49 -3.05 -15.96
CA ILE A 75 3.13 -3.46 -15.61
C ILE A 75 3.21 -4.91 -15.13
N GLY A 76 2.70 -5.16 -13.93
CA GLY A 76 2.70 -6.48 -13.30
C GLY A 76 1.32 -6.83 -12.75
N LYS A 77 1.06 -8.13 -12.62
CA LYS A 77 -0.12 -8.65 -11.92
C LYS A 77 0.27 -9.06 -10.51
N VAL A 78 -0.66 -8.88 -9.57
CA VAL A 78 -0.52 -9.43 -8.22
C VAL A 78 -0.70 -10.94 -8.28
N VAL A 79 0.36 -11.66 -7.90
CA VAL A 79 0.36 -13.13 -7.82
C VAL A 79 -0.17 -13.56 -6.47
N GLN A 80 0.40 -13.01 -5.41
CA GLN A 80 0.08 -13.39 -4.04
C GLN A 80 0.10 -12.18 -3.12
N LEU A 81 -0.86 -12.19 -2.19
CA LEU A 81 -1.01 -11.18 -1.16
C LEU A 81 -0.67 -11.80 0.18
N TYR A 82 0.47 -11.40 0.75
CA TYR A 82 0.82 -11.75 2.11
C TYR A 82 0.55 -10.56 3.02
N MET A 83 -0.60 -10.60 3.72
CA MET A 83 -1.09 -9.46 4.52
C MET A 83 -0.11 -9.05 5.61
N LYS A 84 0.71 -9.98 6.12
CA LYS A 84 1.75 -9.67 7.12
C LYS A 84 2.73 -8.64 6.57
N ASN A 85 3.45 -8.93 5.48
CA ASN A 85 4.64 -8.13 5.13
C ASN A 85 4.78 -7.74 3.65
N VAL A 86 4.38 -8.55 2.68
CA VAL A 86 4.85 -8.40 1.28
C VAL A 86 3.76 -8.71 0.25
N ILE A 87 3.79 -7.98 -0.88
CA ILE A 87 2.96 -8.24 -2.07
C ILE A 87 3.86 -8.77 -3.17
N TYR A 88 3.52 -9.94 -3.73
CA TYR A 88 4.29 -10.56 -4.81
C TYR A 88 3.72 -10.18 -6.17
N ILE A 89 4.61 -9.73 -7.07
CA ILE A 89 4.28 -9.24 -8.41
C ILE A 89 5.04 -10.07 -9.43
N GLU A 90 4.33 -10.56 -10.45
CA GLU A 90 4.77 -11.58 -11.42
C GLU A 90 6.08 -11.25 -12.18
N ARG A 91 6.46 -9.97 -12.28
CA ARG A 91 7.58 -9.50 -13.12
C ARG A 91 8.63 -8.66 -12.36
N VAL A 92 8.62 -8.78 -11.04
CA VAL A 92 9.53 -8.06 -10.14
C VAL A 92 10.34 -9.08 -9.37
N GLN A 93 11.40 -9.58 -10.01
CA GLN A 93 12.43 -10.40 -9.36
C GLN A 93 13.76 -9.68 -9.52
N ARG A 94 14.59 -9.72 -8.48
CA ARG A 94 16.01 -9.32 -8.57
C ARG A 94 16.77 -10.60 -8.89
N GLU A 95 17.46 -10.62 -10.03
CA GLU A 95 18.54 -11.59 -10.26
C GLU A 95 19.67 -11.21 -9.30
N GLY A 96 20.14 -12.20 -8.53
CA GLY A 96 21.20 -12.05 -7.55
C GLY A 96 22.57 -12.05 -8.19
#